data_AF-A0A1Q5Q9W4-F1
#
_entry.id   AF-A0A1Q5Q9W4-F1
#
_cell.length_a   1.000
_cell.length_b   1.000
_cell.length_c   1.000
_cell.angle_alpha   90.00
_cell.angle_beta   90.00
_cell.angle_gamma   90.00
#
_symmetry.space_group_name_H-M   'P 1'
#
loop_
_entity.id
_entity.type
_entity.pdbx_description
1 polymer ?
#
loop_
_entity_poly.entity_id
_entity_poly.type
_entity_poly.pdbx_seq_one_letter_code
_entity_poly.pdbx_strand_id
1 'polypeptide(L)'
;MIHVWQLLTVEQIEDKLGYIFDYLDDPESEATSTFYSDLTRVSNNPYERALKELDEYTKQNTAPRQQLPGRCLPKVDDHRSFLFEAHDRYNDRKHASGFIFQLPRELRGKIYEFCIPDGKWSVGDVDAFNTTTFAGNIGDPTGFCFPLSKDLAILNISKRIREEVIPIAYRRTFFRLDDIDESVKVAASIGNIGRANVESVEFCWESRRSLTFSGGGMKILIWMITIPGFRPFTS
;
A
#
# COMPACT_ATOMS: atom_id res chain seq x y z
N MET A 1 12.94 -18.89 40.75
CA MET A 1 13.90 -19.57 39.86
C MET A 1 14.18 -18.63 38.70
N ILE A 2 15.32 -17.95 38.71
CA ILE A 2 15.76 -17.16 37.57
C ILE A 2 16.36 -18.19 36.61
N HIS A 3 15.63 -18.52 35.53
CA HIS A 3 16.24 -19.27 34.45
C HIS A 3 17.40 -18.42 33.93
N VAL A 4 18.62 -18.88 34.18
CA VAL A 4 19.82 -18.36 33.56
C VAL A 4 19.65 -18.66 32.08
N TRP A 5 19.13 -17.70 31.32
CA TRP A 5 19.20 -17.73 29.87
C TRP A 5 20.69 -17.72 29.56
N GLN A 6 21.23 -18.90 29.22
CA GLN A 6 22.53 -18.97 28.58
C GLN A 6 22.48 -17.98 27.41
N LEU A 7 23.43 -17.05 27.36
CA LEU A 7 23.52 -16.05 26.30
C LEU A 7 23.60 -16.79 24.96
N LEU A 8 22.47 -16.87 24.26
CA LEU A 8 22.39 -17.46 22.93
C LEU A 8 23.17 -16.55 21.99
N THR A 9 24.03 -17.15 21.16
CA THR A 9 24.73 -16.42 20.10
C THR A 9 23.73 -16.01 19.01
N VAL A 10 24.07 -14.99 18.22
CA VAL A 10 23.20 -14.52 17.12
C VAL A 10 22.87 -15.65 16.16
N GLU A 11 23.86 -16.45 15.77
CA GLU A 11 23.70 -17.63 14.89
C GLU A 11 22.66 -18.64 15.43
N GLN A 12 22.63 -18.85 16.75
CA GLN A 12 21.65 -19.76 17.37
C GLN A 12 20.23 -19.19 17.37
N ILE A 13 20.10 -17.86 17.44
CA ILE A 13 18.81 -17.18 17.35
C ILE A 13 18.30 -17.23 15.91
N GLU A 14 19.17 -16.99 14.93
CA GLU A 14 18.87 -17.09 13.50
C GLU A 14 18.44 -18.50 13.10
N ASP A 15 19.18 -19.52 13.54
CA ASP A 15 18.85 -20.93 13.28
C ASP A 15 17.47 -21.31 13.85
N LYS A 16 17.14 -20.81 15.06
CA LYS A 16 15.83 -21.07 15.68
C LYS A 16 14.67 -20.33 15.02
N LEU A 17 14.90 -19.11 14.52
CA LEU A 17 13.87 -18.31 13.87
C LEU A 17 13.72 -18.64 12.37
N GLY A 18 14.74 -19.28 11.77
CA GLY A 18 14.75 -19.66 10.36
C GLY A 18 15.03 -18.51 9.39
N TYR A 19 15.60 -17.40 9.86
CA TYR A 19 16.00 -16.28 9.02
C TYR A 19 17.26 -15.57 9.56
N ILE A 20 18.02 -14.95 8.65
CA ILE A 20 19.27 -14.22 8.96
C ILE A 20 18.95 -12.74 9.19
N PHE A 21 19.57 -12.12 10.20
CA PHE A 21 19.42 -10.69 10.50
C PHE A 21 20.24 -9.82 9.53
N ASP A 22 19.74 -9.63 8.31
CA ASP A 22 20.40 -8.80 7.28
C ASP A 22 20.17 -7.29 7.49
N TYR A 23 19.41 -6.91 8.53
CA TYR A 23 18.97 -5.53 8.80
C TYR A 23 19.88 -4.74 9.74
N LEU A 24 21.00 -5.33 10.17
CA LEU A 24 21.94 -4.69 11.12
C LEU A 24 22.68 -3.48 10.53
N ASP A 25 22.69 -3.35 9.21
CA ASP A 25 23.50 -2.37 8.48
C ASP A 25 22.70 -1.21 7.87
N ASP A 26 21.41 -1.05 8.17
CA ASP A 26 20.61 0.07 7.64
C ASP A 26 20.49 1.23 8.66
N PRO A 27 21.40 2.23 8.61
CA PRO A 27 21.38 3.37 9.53
C PRO A 27 20.17 4.30 9.29
N GLU A 28 19.40 4.14 8.21
CA GLU A 28 18.27 5.03 7.91
C GLU A 28 16.93 4.54 8.50
N SER A 29 16.87 3.34 9.06
CA SER A 29 15.64 2.76 9.64
C SER A 29 15.24 3.34 11.00
N GLU A 30 16.00 4.26 11.60
CA GLU A 30 15.85 4.68 13.01
C GLU A 30 14.61 5.56 13.35
N ALA A 31 13.81 5.98 12.36
CA ALA A 31 12.82 7.05 12.60
C ALA A 31 11.38 6.60 12.92
N THR A 32 11.04 5.31 12.89
CA THR A 32 9.66 4.88 13.14
C THR A 32 9.53 4.05 14.43
N SER A 33 8.91 4.68 15.45
CA SER A 33 8.58 4.01 16.71
C SER A 33 7.57 2.88 16.46
N THR A 34 8.07 1.66 16.32
CA THR A 34 7.23 0.47 16.16
C THR A 34 6.87 -0.08 17.55
N PHE A 35 5.66 -0.62 17.68
CA PHE A 35 5.16 -1.25 18.90
C PHE A 35 4.79 -2.71 18.60
N TYR A 36 5.00 -3.59 19.57
CA TYR A 36 4.47 -4.96 19.53
C TYR A 36 2.96 -4.97 19.79
N SER A 37 2.30 -6.11 19.61
CA SER A 37 0.86 -6.27 19.87
C SER A 37 0.47 -6.04 21.33
N ASP A 38 1.42 -6.20 22.26
CA ASP A 38 1.26 -5.89 23.69
C ASP A 38 1.51 -4.41 24.02
N LEU A 39 1.63 -3.55 23.00
CA LEU A 39 1.94 -2.11 23.08
C LEU A 39 3.28 -1.77 23.73
N THR A 40 4.15 -2.76 23.96
CA THR A 40 5.51 -2.47 24.38
C THR A 40 6.31 -1.91 23.20
N ARG A 41 7.16 -0.93 23.49
CA ARG A 41 8.01 -0.30 22.48
C ARG A 41 9.02 -1.31 21.94
N VAL A 42 9.17 -1.38 20.62
CA VAL A 42 10.20 -2.20 19.98
C VAL A 42 11.57 -1.58 20.28
N SER A 43 12.52 -2.40 20.75
CA SER A 43 13.88 -1.92 20.99
C SER A 43 14.56 -1.56 19.67
N ASN A 44 15.38 -0.51 19.71
CA ASN A 44 16.26 -0.14 18.61
C ASN A 44 17.46 -1.08 18.52
N ASN A 45 17.77 -1.81 19.59
CA ASN A 45 18.81 -2.81 19.57
C ASN A 45 18.29 -4.07 18.84
N PRO A 46 18.87 -4.43 17.69
CA PRO A 46 18.41 -5.57 16.89
C PRO A 46 18.56 -6.90 17.62
N TYR A 47 19.57 -7.04 18.49
CA TYR A 47 19.74 -8.24 19.33
C TYR A 47 18.59 -8.40 20.33
N GLU A 48 18.15 -7.29 20.97
CA GLU A 48 17.02 -7.33 21.89
C GLU A 48 15.70 -7.63 21.18
N ARG A 49 15.53 -7.12 19.95
CA ARG A 49 14.38 -7.44 19.11
C ARG A 49 14.34 -8.94 18.78
N ALA A 50 15.46 -9.49 18.32
CA ALA A 50 15.61 -10.91 18.02
C ALA A 50 15.30 -11.81 19.22
N LEU A 51 15.82 -11.46 20.40
CA LEU A 51 15.52 -12.19 21.64
C LEU A 51 14.03 -12.17 21.99
N LYS A 52 13.37 -11.03 21.79
CA LYS A 52 11.94 -10.90 22.07
C LYS A 52 11.08 -11.70 21.09
N GLU A 53 11.42 -11.68 19.80
CA GLU A 53 10.75 -12.51 18.80
C GLU A 53 10.92 -14.00 19.11
N LEU A 54 12.12 -14.42 19.56
CA LEU A 54 12.37 -15.79 19.98
C LEU A 54 11.55 -16.20 21.21
N ASP A 55 11.37 -15.29 22.18
CA ASP A 55 10.51 -15.52 23.34
C ASP A 55 9.04 -15.68 22.94
N GLU A 56 8.54 -14.82 22.04
CA GLU A 56 7.18 -14.95 21.50
C GLU A 56 6.97 -16.25 20.73
N TYR A 57 7.93 -16.62 19.87
CA TYR A 57 7.93 -17.90 19.15
C TYR A 57 7.89 -19.09 20.12
N THR A 58 8.70 -19.04 21.19
CA THR A 58 8.74 -20.09 22.21
C THR A 58 7.42 -20.18 22.96
N LYS A 59 6.82 -19.04 23.33
CA LYS A 59 5.51 -18.97 23.99
C LYS A 59 4.40 -19.56 23.13
N GLN A 60 4.40 -19.27 21.83
CA GLN A 60 3.41 -19.82 20.90
C GLN A 60 3.54 -21.34 20.76
N ASN A 61 4.76 -21.88 20.81
CA ASN A 61 5.01 -23.31 20.72
C ASN A 61 4.78 -24.07 22.04
N THR A 62 4.95 -23.41 23.19
CA THR A 62 4.73 -24.03 24.51
C THR A 62 3.31 -23.86 25.04
N ALA A 63 2.55 -22.86 24.58
CA ALA A 63 1.14 -22.77 24.92
C ALA A 63 0.42 -24.02 24.38
N PRO A 64 -0.19 -24.86 25.23
CA PRO A 64 -1.02 -25.96 24.75
C PRO A 64 -2.06 -25.31 23.85
N ARG A 65 -2.07 -25.69 22.55
CA ARG A 65 -3.08 -25.23 21.59
C ARG A 65 -4.42 -25.39 22.28
N GLN A 66 -4.99 -24.28 22.74
CA GLN A 66 -6.36 -24.27 23.21
C GLN A 66 -7.14 -24.66 21.97
N GLN A 67 -7.54 -25.93 21.91
CA GLN A 67 -8.43 -26.42 20.89
C GLN A 67 -9.67 -25.56 21.04
N LEU A 68 -9.78 -24.53 20.19
CA LEU A 68 -11.01 -23.79 20.03
C LEU A 68 -12.07 -24.84 19.72
N PRO A 69 -13.07 -25.04 20.60
CA PRO A 69 -14.07 -26.06 20.38
C PRO A 69 -14.86 -25.68 19.13
N GLY A 70 -14.73 -26.46 18.06
CA GLY A 70 -15.69 -26.43 16.95
C GLY A 70 -15.17 -26.13 15.54
N ARG A 71 -13.87 -26.17 15.23
CA ARG A 71 -13.44 -26.24 13.82
C ARG A 71 -12.72 -27.56 13.55
N CYS A 72 -13.47 -28.52 13.02
CA CYS A 72 -12.93 -29.72 12.38
C CYS A 72 -12.15 -29.31 11.13
N LEU A 73 -10.84 -29.11 11.28
CA LEU A 73 -9.94 -29.10 10.13
C LEU A 73 -9.83 -30.54 9.61
N PRO A 74 -9.84 -30.74 8.28
CA PRO A 74 -9.62 -32.05 7.69
C PRO A 74 -8.26 -32.58 8.12
N LYS A 75 -8.22 -33.83 8.58
CA LYS A 75 -6.97 -34.56 8.80
C LYS A 75 -6.30 -34.71 7.44
N VAL A 76 -5.24 -33.93 7.21
CA VAL A 76 -4.37 -34.09 6.05
C VAL A 76 -3.13 -34.81 6.56
N ASP A 77 -3.13 -36.13 6.41
CA ASP A 77 -1.99 -36.99 6.72
C ASP A 77 -0.91 -36.86 5.63
N ASP A 78 -0.31 -35.68 5.47
CA ASP A 78 0.99 -35.53 4.80
C ASP A 78 1.59 -34.13 5.02
N HIS A 79 2.36 -33.94 6.10
CA HIS A 79 2.88 -32.64 6.52
C HIS A 79 4.31 -32.33 6.05
N ARG A 80 4.94 -33.18 5.22
CA ARG A 80 6.34 -32.99 4.81
C ARG A 80 6.54 -32.35 3.43
N SER A 81 5.50 -32.24 2.62
CA SER A 81 5.57 -31.70 1.25
C SER A 81 5.18 -30.22 1.14
N PHE A 82 4.46 -29.65 2.11
CA PHE A 82 3.96 -28.26 2.01
C PHE A 82 4.98 -27.17 2.37
N LEU A 83 6.00 -27.46 3.17
CA LEU A 83 7.01 -26.47 3.56
C LEU A 83 8.13 -26.28 2.53
N PHE A 84 8.34 -27.24 1.62
CA PHE A 84 9.37 -27.13 0.57
C PHE A 84 8.91 -26.28 -0.63
N GLU A 85 7.60 -26.26 -0.91
CA GLU A 85 7.04 -25.54 -2.06
C GLU A 85 6.87 -24.02 -1.83
N ALA A 86 6.92 -23.56 -0.58
CA ALA A 86 6.86 -22.15 -0.24
C ALA A 86 8.22 -21.44 -0.38
N HIS A 87 9.33 -22.17 -0.22
CA HIS A 87 10.67 -21.60 -0.25
C HIS A 87 11.17 -21.32 -1.68
N ASP A 88 10.85 -22.18 -2.65
CA ASP A 88 11.24 -21.96 -4.05
C ASP A 88 10.54 -20.74 -4.68
N ARG A 89 9.31 -20.41 -4.26
CA ARG A 89 8.60 -19.21 -4.73
C ARG A 89 9.18 -17.90 -4.18
N TYR A 90 9.96 -17.96 -3.10
CA TYR A 90 10.55 -16.77 -2.49
C TYR A 90 11.83 -16.32 -3.20
N ASN A 91 12.68 -17.28 -3.62
CA ASN A 91 13.94 -16.95 -4.30
C ASN A 91 13.74 -16.48 -5.74
N ASP A 92 12.76 -17.00 -6.48
CA ASP A 92 12.52 -16.60 -7.88
C ASP A 92 12.04 -15.13 -8.00
N ARG A 93 11.35 -14.61 -6.98
CA ARG A 93 10.87 -13.20 -6.94
C ARG A 93 11.97 -12.17 -6.74
N LYS A 94 13.10 -12.54 -6.11
CA LYS A 94 14.23 -11.61 -5.91
C LYS A 94 14.92 -11.25 -7.22
N HIS A 95 14.99 -12.18 -8.19
CA HIS A 95 15.69 -11.95 -9.45
C HIS A 95 14.89 -11.09 -10.44
N ALA A 96 13.57 -11.32 -10.56
CA ALA A 96 12.74 -10.57 -11.51
C ALA A 96 12.64 -9.06 -11.18
N SER A 97 12.67 -8.71 -9.89
CA SER A 97 12.51 -7.32 -9.45
C SER A 97 13.75 -6.47 -9.73
N GLY A 98 14.95 -7.06 -9.78
CA GLY A 98 16.19 -6.32 -10.02
C GLY A 98 16.37 -5.83 -11.46
N PHE A 99 15.86 -6.57 -12.44
CA PHE A 99 16.10 -6.28 -13.87
C PHE A 99 15.50 -4.94 -14.32
N ILE A 100 14.28 -4.62 -13.88
CA ILE A 100 13.59 -3.39 -14.30
C ILE A 100 14.41 -2.15 -13.87
N PHE A 101 15.03 -2.17 -12.69
CA PHE A 101 15.80 -1.03 -12.19
C PHE A 101 17.16 -0.84 -12.87
N GLN A 102 17.66 -1.84 -13.61
CA GLN A 102 18.88 -1.71 -14.42
C GLN A 102 18.63 -0.94 -15.73
N LEU A 103 17.38 -0.84 -16.17
CA LEU A 103 17.01 -0.08 -17.37
C LEU A 103 17.11 1.42 -17.10
N PRO A 104 17.60 2.24 -18.06
CA PRO A 104 17.49 3.69 -18.00
C PRO A 104 16.06 4.17 -17.73
N ARG A 105 15.93 5.29 -17.02
CA ARG A 105 14.65 5.81 -16.54
C ARG A 105 13.66 6.07 -17.69
N GLU A 106 14.16 6.47 -18.85
CA GLU A 106 13.39 6.78 -20.04
C GLU A 106 12.71 5.51 -20.60
N LEU A 107 13.40 4.38 -20.57
CA LEU A 107 12.85 3.10 -21.00
C LEU A 107 11.84 2.57 -19.98
N ARG A 108 12.11 2.72 -18.68
CA ARG A 108 11.14 2.39 -17.62
C ARG A 108 9.85 3.18 -17.80
N GLY A 109 9.94 4.49 -18.06
CA GLY A 109 8.79 5.36 -18.33
C GLY A 109 7.90 4.82 -19.45
N LYS A 110 8.49 4.43 -20.59
CA LYS A 110 7.75 3.86 -21.72
C LYS A 110 7.08 2.52 -21.38
N ILE A 111 7.74 1.67 -20.61
CA ILE A 111 7.15 0.41 -20.14
C ILE A 111 5.95 0.70 -19.24
N TYR A 112 6.09 1.64 -18.30
CA TYR A 112 4.99 2.04 -17.42
C TYR A 112 3.82 2.65 -18.18
N GLU A 113 4.10 3.54 -19.14
CA GLU A 113 3.08 4.10 -20.02
C GLU A 113 2.30 3.02 -20.77
N PHE A 114 2.97 1.94 -21.20
CA PHE A 114 2.31 0.82 -21.85
C PHE A 114 1.52 -0.06 -20.88
N CYS A 115 1.99 -0.22 -19.64
CA CYS A 115 1.33 -1.02 -18.61
C CYS A 115 0.13 -0.34 -17.95
N ILE A 116 0.03 0.99 -18.04
CA ILE A 116 -1.08 1.77 -17.48
C ILE A 116 -2.08 2.07 -18.61
N PRO A 117 -3.23 1.38 -18.66
CA PRO A 117 -4.28 1.73 -19.61
C PRO A 117 -4.89 3.08 -19.25
N ASP A 118 -5.44 3.77 -20.25
CA ASP A 118 -6.29 4.94 -20.01
C ASP A 118 -7.52 4.49 -19.22
N GLY A 119 -7.72 5.11 -18.07
CA GLY A 119 -8.71 4.70 -17.10
C GLY A 119 -9.69 5.81 -16.80
N LYS A 120 -10.94 5.44 -16.49
CA LYS A 120 -11.90 6.35 -15.89
C LYS A 120 -12.02 6.03 -14.40
N TRP A 121 -11.81 7.02 -13.57
CA TRP A 121 -12.01 6.90 -12.13
C TRP A 121 -13.27 7.66 -11.72
N SER A 122 -14.11 7.01 -10.94
CA SER A 122 -15.29 7.64 -10.33
C SER A 122 -15.47 7.10 -8.92
N VAL A 123 -16.07 7.92 -8.06
CA VAL A 123 -16.49 7.47 -6.73
C VAL A 123 -17.64 6.48 -6.93
N GLY A 124 -17.38 5.18 -6.79
CA GLY A 124 -18.41 4.15 -6.99
C GLY A 124 -19.44 4.15 -5.88
N ASP A 125 -18.98 3.88 -4.65
CA ASP A 125 -19.77 3.96 -3.43
C ASP A 125 -19.17 5.05 -2.54
N VAL A 126 -19.92 6.15 -2.38
CA VAL A 126 -19.51 7.33 -1.62
C VAL A 126 -19.28 6.99 -0.15
N ASP A 127 -20.07 6.10 0.44
CA ASP A 127 -19.96 5.73 1.85
C ASP A 127 -18.75 4.81 2.07
N ALA A 128 -18.52 3.87 1.17
CA ALA A 128 -17.30 3.07 1.17
C ALA A 128 -16.05 3.93 0.98
N PHE A 129 -16.09 4.92 0.09
CA PHE A 129 -14.98 5.84 -0.12
C PHE A 129 -14.69 6.67 1.14
N ASN A 130 -15.72 7.25 1.77
CA ASN A 130 -15.56 8.08 2.97
C ASN A 130 -14.93 7.28 4.14
N THR A 131 -15.37 6.04 4.33
CA THR A 131 -14.95 5.19 5.47
C THR A 131 -13.56 4.61 5.28
N THR A 132 -13.26 4.07 4.10
CA THR A 132 -12.01 3.32 3.86
C THR A 132 -10.90 4.17 3.26
N THR A 133 -11.25 5.04 2.32
CA THR A 133 -10.27 5.68 1.43
C THR A 133 -9.97 7.11 1.88
N PHE A 134 -11.01 7.90 2.12
CA PHE A 134 -10.87 9.30 2.50
C PHE A 134 -10.19 9.46 3.87
N ALA A 135 -10.71 8.78 4.90
CA ALA A 135 -10.17 8.85 6.25
C ALA A 135 -8.71 8.37 6.33
N GLY A 136 -8.37 7.29 5.62
CA GLY A 136 -7.00 6.78 5.56
C GLY A 136 -6.05 7.71 4.82
N ASN A 137 -6.47 8.28 3.69
CA ASN A 137 -5.61 9.11 2.85
C ASN A 137 -5.43 10.54 3.35
N ILE A 138 -6.33 11.06 4.21
CA ILE A 138 -6.07 12.33 4.91
C ILE A 138 -4.77 12.29 5.72
N GLY A 139 -4.42 11.11 6.26
CA GLY A 139 -3.17 10.91 6.98
C GLY A 139 -1.93 10.82 6.09
N ASP A 140 -2.10 10.69 4.77
CA ASP A 140 -1.03 10.62 3.78
C ASP A 140 -1.05 11.86 2.86
N PRO A 141 -0.37 12.97 3.24
CA PRO A 141 -0.36 14.18 2.43
C PRO A 141 0.35 14.00 1.09
N THR A 142 1.10 12.91 0.90
CA THR A 142 1.77 12.62 -0.38
C THR A 142 0.78 12.10 -1.42
N GLY A 143 -0.26 11.37 -0.98
CA GLY A 143 -1.23 10.70 -1.85
C GLY A 143 -0.71 9.38 -2.43
N PHE A 144 0.32 8.82 -1.80
CA PHE A 144 0.93 7.55 -2.20
C PHE A 144 -0.06 6.40 -2.09
N CYS A 145 -0.89 6.40 -1.05
CA CYS A 145 -1.85 5.33 -0.73
C CYS A 145 -3.19 5.41 -1.49
N PHE A 146 -3.38 6.40 -2.38
CA PHE A 146 -4.66 6.59 -3.06
C PHE A 146 -4.99 5.42 -4.03
N PRO A 147 -6.21 4.85 -3.97
CA PRO A 147 -6.61 3.71 -4.79
C PRO A 147 -7.11 4.15 -6.18
N LEU A 148 -6.17 4.35 -7.11
CA LEU A 148 -6.46 4.77 -8.49
C LEU A 148 -7.30 3.75 -9.29
N SER A 149 -6.98 2.47 -9.28
CA SER A 149 -7.83 1.43 -9.86
C SER A 149 -7.36 0.07 -9.39
N LYS A 150 -8.28 -0.89 -9.27
CA LYS A 150 -7.94 -2.29 -8.98
C LYS A 150 -7.20 -2.95 -10.15
N ASP A 151 -7.35 -2.41 -11.35
CA ASP A 151 -6.75 -2.94 -12.57
C ASP A 151 -5.27 -2.52 -12.73
N LEU A 152 -4.79 -1.58 -11.92
CA LEU A 152 -3.41 -1.12 -11.92
C LEU A 152 -2.54 -2.02 -11.05
N ALA A 153 -2.45 -3.30 -11.42
CA ALA A 153 -1.63 -4.30 -10.71
C ALA A 153 -0.17 -3.85 -10.54
N ILE A 154 0.34 -3.01 -11.46
CA ILE A 154 1.68 -2.43 -11.40
C ILE A 154 1.94 -1.60 -10.14
N LEU A 155 0.92 -0.95 -9.57
CA LEU A 155 1.05 -0.18 -8.33
C LEU A 155 1.28 -1.07 -7.10
N ASN A 156 1.01 -2.37 -7.19
CA ASN A 156 1.17 -3.32 -6.08
C ASN A 156 2.50 -4.09 -6.10
N ILE A 157 3.36 -3.89 -7.12
CA ILE A 157 4.58 -4.69 -7.28
C ILE A 157 5.66 -4.31 -6.26
N SER A 158 6.01 -3.02 -6.18
CA SER A 158 7.00 -2.53 -5.22
C SER A 158 6.80 -1.05 -4.92
N LYS A 159 7.25 -0.60 -3.74
CA LYS A 159 7.21 0.82 -3.34
C LYS A 159 7.93 1.71 -4.36
N ARG A 160 9.11 1.27 -4.82
CA ARG A 160 9.95 2.02 -5.76
C ARG A 160 9.32 2.14 -7.16
N ILE A 161 8.74 1.06 -7.70
CA ILE A 161 7.99 1.13 -8.96
C ILE A 161 6.79 2.06 -8.79
N ARG A 162 6.06 1.94 -7.68
CA ARG A 162 4.89 2.78 -7.39
C ARG A 162 5.24 4.27 -7.36
N GLU A 163 6.37 4.67 -6.78
CA GLU A 163 6.83 6.07 -6.80
C GLU A 163 7.05 6.61 -8.22
N GLU A 164 7.60 5.80 -9.13
CA GLU A 164 7.81 6.21 -10.54
C GLU A 164 6.51 6.18 -11.35
N VAL A 165 5.61 5.24 -11.05
CA VAL A 165 4.40 4.95 -11.83
C VAL A 165 3.23 5.82 -11.43
N ILE A 166 3.10 6.20 -10.16
CA ILE A 166 1.97 7.00 -9.65
C ILE A 166 1.75 8.28 -10.47
N PRO A 167 2.77 9.11 -10.75
CA PRO A 167 2.59 10.33 -11.55
C PRO A 167 2.00 10.03 -12.93
N ILE A 168 2.47 8.98 -13.60
CA ILE A 168 2.00 8.56 -14.92
C ILE A 168 0.54 8.08 -14.81
N ALA A 169 0.22 7.30 -13.78
CA ALA A 169 -1.13 6.80 -13.54
C ALA A 169 -2.13 7.94 -13.33
N TYR A 170 -1.78 8.96 -12.54
CA TYR A 170 -2.62 10.15 -12.37
C TYR A 170 -2.88 10.89 -13.69
N ARG A 171 -1.87 11.02 -14.55
CA ARG A 171 -2.00 11.73 -15.82
C ARG A 171 -2.94 11.01 -16.80
N ARG A 172 -2.87 9.68 -16.81
CA ARG A 172 -3.70 8.82 -17.67
C ARG A 172 -5.10 8.53 -17.11
N THR A 173 -5.37 8.97 -15.89
CA THR A 173 -6.67 8.73 -15.24
C THR A 173 -7.58 9.93 -15.47
N PHE A 174 -8.74 9.67 -16.07
CA PHE A 174 -9.82 10.64 -16.20
C PHE A 174 -10.72 10.56 -14.97
N PHE A 175 -10.69 11.61 -14.13
CA PHE A 175 -11.51 11.67 -12.91
C PHE A 175 -12.91 12.21 -13.23
N ARG A 176 -13.95 11.42 -12.94
CA ARG A 176 -15.34 11.86 -12.99
C ARG A 176 -15.93 11.92 -11.58
N LEU A 177 -16.40 13.10 -11.21
CA LEU A 177 -16.86 13.42 -9.87
C LEU A 177 -18.27 13.99 -9.97
N ASP A 178 -19.20 13.50 -9.16
CA ASP A 178 -20.62 13.84 -9.36
C ASP A 178 -20.98 15.20 -8.76
N ASP A 179 -20.21 15.73 -7.82
CA ASP A 179 -20.44 17.04 -7.22
C ASP A 179 -19.15 17.68 -6.67
N ILE A 180 -19.28 18.91 -6.16
CA ILE A 180 -18.19 19.67 -5.55
C ILE A 180 -17.67 19.01 -4.27
N ASP A 181 -18.54 18.34 -3.49
CA ASP A 181 -18.11 17.72 -2.24
C ASP A 181 -17.18 16.53 -2.55
N GLU A 182 -17.50 15.73 -3.58
CA GLU A 182 -16.62 14.68 -4.10
C GLU A 182 -15.31 15.24 -4.63
N SER A 183 -15.32 16.37 -5.33
CA SER A 183 -14.08 16.97 -5.84
C SER A 183 -13.16 17.47 -4.75
N VAL A 184 -13.70 18.09 -3.69
CA VAL A 184 -12.93 18.48 -2.51
C VAL A 184 -12.36 17.25 -1.81
N LYS A 185 -13.17 16.20 -1.64
CA LYS A 185 -12.74 14.96 -0.97
C LYS A 185 -11.62 14.26 -1.73
N VAL A 186 -11.76 14.17 -3.06
CA VAL A 186 -10.74 13.56 -3.93
C VAL A 186 -9.48 14.42 -3.94
N ALA A 187 -9.60 15.74 -4.11
CA ALA A 187 -8.45 16.65 -4.10
C ALA A 187 -7.67 16.59 -2.78
N ALA A 188 -8.36 16.39 -1.64
CA ALA A 188 -7.72 16.16 -0.35
C ALA A 188 -7.01 14.79 -0.31
N SER A 189 -7.66 13.72 -0.79
CA SER A 189 -7.18 12.34 -0.69
C SER A 189 -6.02 11.99 -1.62
N ILE A 190 -5.97 12.57 -2.82
CA ILE A 190 -4.92 12.26 -3.80
C ILE A 190 -3.57 12.91 -3.45
N GLY A 191 -3.52 13.70 -2.38
CA GLY A 191 -2.32 14.35 -1.86
C GLY A 191 -1.60 15.25 -2.86
N ASN A 192 -0.35 15.60 -2.54
CA ASN A 192 0.46 16.48 -3.37
C ASN A 192 0.82 15.85 -4.72
N ILE A 193 1.12 14.55 -4.75
CA ILE A 193 1.53 13.87 -5.98
C ILE A 193 0.35 13.84 -6.96
N GLY A 194 -0.85 13.49 -6.50
CA GLY A 194 -2.03 13.50 -7.36
C GLY A 194 -2.36 14.89 -7.85
N ARG A 195 -2.45 15.89 -6.95
CA ARG A 195 -2.76 17.28 -7.34
C ARG A 195 -1.80 17.86 -8.38
N ALA A 196 -0.52 17.47 -8.35
CA ALA A 196 0.47 17.94 -9.32
C ALA A 196 0.42 17.19 -10.67
N ASN A 197 -0.28 16.05 -10.77
CA ASN A 197 -0.24 15.17 -11.94
C ASN A 197 -1.62 14.84 -12.53
N VAL A 198 -2.74 15.27 -11.94
CA VAL A 198 -4.08 15.03 -12.52
C VAL A 198 -4.34 15.98 -13.69
N GLU A 199 -4.31 15.46 -14.91
CA GLU A 199 -4.50 16.29 -16.12
C GLU A 199 -5.96 16.45 -16.55
N SER A 200 -6.83 15.52 -16.16
CA SER A 200 -8.22 15.48 -16.61
C SER A 200 -9.20 15.25 -15.46
N VAL A 201 -10.07 16.22 -15.24
CA VAL A 201 -11.18 16.15 -14.28
C VAL A 201 -12.48 16.62 -14.93
N GLU A 202 -13.52 15.84 -14.77
CA GLU A 202 -14.91 16.16 -15.10
C GLU A 202 -15.71 16.15 -13.80
N PHE A 203 -16.39 17.25 -13.48
CA PHE A 203 -17.31 17.26 -12.34
C PHE A 203 -18.53 18.15 -12.56
N CYS A 204 -19.66 17.78 -11.94
CA CYS A 204 -20.85 18.60 -11.99
C CYS A 204 -20.75 19.72 -10.94
N TRP A 205 -20.91 20.97 -11.37
CA TRP A 205 -20.91 22.13 -10.47
C TRP A 205 -22.20 22.25 -9.65
N GLU A 206 -23.26 21.53 -10.05
CA GLU A 206 -24.54 21.58 -9.35
C GLU A 206 -24.42 20.96 -7.95
N SER A 207 -24.55 21.80 -6.92
CA SER A 207 -24.64 21.31 -5.54
C SER A 207 -25.91 20.47 -5.38
N ARG A 208 -25.79 19.25 -4.84
CA ARG A 208 -26.94 18.40 -4.48
C ARG A 208 -27.95 19.11 -3.56
N ARG A 209 -27.52 20.16 -2.86
CA ARG A 209 -28.38 20.96 -1.99
C ARG A 209 -29.39 21.84 -2.73
N SER A 210 -29.23 22.05 -4.05
CA SER A 210 -30.19 22.82 -4.86
C SER A 210 -31.32 21.98 -5.48
N LEU A 211 -31.21 20.65 -5.47
CA LEU A 211 -32.12 19.76 -6.23
C LEU A 211 -33.48 19.49 -5.58
N THR A 212 -33.82 20.13 -4.46
CA THR A 212 -35.20 20.07 -3.92
C THR A 212 -36.18 20.94 -4.70
N PHE A 213 -35.74 21.71 -5.70
CA PHE A 213 -36.63 22.54 -6.53
C PHE A 213 -37.02 21.80 -7.83
N SER A 214 -38.18 21.13 -7.80
CA SER A 214 -38.81 20.48 -8.95
C SER A 214 -39.21 21.50 -10.02
N GLY A 215 -38.31 21.83 -10.94
CA GLY A 215 -38.65 22.69 -12.08
C GLY A 215 -37.50 22.96 -13.04
N GLY A 216 -37.23 22.03 -13.96
CA GLY A 216 -36.43 22.27 -15.18
C GLY A 216 -34.92 22.40 -14.98
N GLY A 217 -34.20 21.28 -14.92
CA GLY A 217 -32.74 21.26 -14.82
C GLY A 217 -32.05 21.70 -16.13
N MET A 218 -31.35 22.83 -16.08
CA MET A 218 -30.53 23.36 -17.17
C MET A 218 -29.13 22.74 -17.08
N LYS A 219 -28.83 21.75 -17.93
CA LYS A 219 -27.47 21.16 -17.99
C LYS A 219 -26.49 22.16 -18.59
N ILE A 220 -25.68 22.81 -17.76
CA ILE A 220 -24.56 23.62 -18.21
C ILE A 220 -23.36 22.69 -18.42
N LEU A 221 -22.99 22.42 -19.67
CA LEU A 221 -21.70 21.80 -20.00
C LEU A 221 -20.61 22.85 -19.78
N ILE A 222 -19.92 22.77 -18.64
CA ILE A 222 -18.75 23.62 -18.36
C ILE A 222 -17.52 22.90 -18.92
N TRP A 223 -16.82 23.57 -19.85
CA TRP A 223 -15.54 23.13 -20.39
C TRP A 223 -14.45 23.17 -19.31
N MET A 224 -13.54 22.19 -19.38
CA MET A 224 -12.36 21.98 -18.52
C MET A 224 -11.78 23.28 -17.97
N ILE A 225 -11.92 23.50 -16.66
CA ILE A 225 -11.17 24.55 -15.96
C ILE A 225 -9.74 24.03 -15.82
N THR A 226 -8.84 24.52 -16.67
CA THR A 226 -7.39 24.35 -16.46
C THR A 226 -7.01 25.08 -15.17
N ILE A 227 -6.78 24.33 -14.10
CA ILE A 227 -6.40 24.89 -12.80
C ILE A 227 -5.06 25.63 -12.97
N PRO A 228 -4.95 26.93 -12.61
CA PRO A 228 -3.69 27.66 -12.73
C PRO A 228 -2.62 27.01 -11.82
N GLY A 229 -1.59 26.47 -12.45
CA GLY A 229 -0.60 25.56 -11.85
C GLY A 229 -0.32 24.33 -12.72
N PHE A 230 -1.25 24.01 -13.62
CA PHE A 230 -1.12 22.97 -14.64
C PHE A 230 -0.43 23.53 -15.89
N ARG A 231 0.85 23.19 -16.13
CA ARG A 231 1.55 23.62 -17.35
C ARG A 231 1.04 22.79 -18.53
N PRO A 232 0.55 23.39 -19.62
CA PRO A 232 0.22 22.64 -20.82
C PRO A 232 1.51 22.07 -21.43
N PHE A 233 1.48 20.79 -21.79
CA PHE A 233 2.52 20.13 -22.58
C PHE A 233 2.52 20.76 -23.97
N THR A 234 3.54 21.55 -24.30
CA THR A 234 3.84 21.89 -25.68
C THR A 234 4.65 20.73 -26.25
N SER A 235 4.05 19.95 -27.16
CA SER A 235 4.75 18.95 -27.99
C SER A 235 5.71 19.62 -28.95
#